data_AF-A0AAU7QHC0-F1
#
_entry.id   AF-A0AAU7QHC0-F1
#
_cell.length_a   1.000
_cell.length_b   1.000
_cell.length_c   1.000
_cell.angle_alpha   90.00
_cell.angle_beta   90.00
_cell.angle_gamma   90.00
#
_symmetry.space_group_name_H-M   'P 1'
#
loop_
_entity.id
_entity.type
_entity.pdbx_description
1 polymer ?
#
loop_
_entity_poly.entity_id
_entity_poly.type
_entity_poly.pdbx_seq_one_letter_code
_entity_poly.pdbx_strand_id
1 'polypeptide(L)'
;MTDILGFPPHMAAMIVAVGLTYFLMSWATVWWPAMVAYRGGRLMPRRFLFVVVVACLSYGIFSFLLFALFFLAEMYAMFVAPQLDRLGHPAGRPVLAVIRFLEHYWWLVLPPLLFAATFFITRKLSSRWEKICVALEG
;
A
#
# COMPACT_ATOMS: atom_id res chain seq x y z
N MET A 1 -24.97 1.08 32.81
CA MET A 1 -24.62 0.63 31.44
C MET A 1 -23.75 1.72 30.81
N THR A 2 -22.44 1.63 30.96
CA THR A 2 -21.47 2.63 30.44
C THR A 2 -20.58 2.07 29.33
N ASP A 3 -20.76 0.80 28.98
CA ASP A 3 -19.96 0.11 27.98
C ASP A 3 -20.71 0.08 26.65
N ILE A 4 -20.00 0.38 25.56
CA ILE A 4 -20.52 0.29 24.20
C ILE A 4 -19.93 -1.01 23.61
N LEU A 5 -20.79 -1.96 23.23
CA LEU A 5 -20.39 -3.25 22.66
C LEU A 5 -19.40 -4.04 23.55
N GLY A 6 -19.48 -3.88 24.88
CA GLY A 6 -18.60 -4.58 25.84
C GLY A 6 -17.22 -3.94 26.02
N PHE A 7 -16.97 -2.76 25.42
CA PHE A 7 -15.74 -2.02 25.59
C PHE A 7 -15.97 -0.68 26.29
N PRO A 8 -14.95 -0.15 26.99
CA PRO A 8 -14.94 1.25 27.39
C PRO A 8 -15.12 2.17 26.18
N PRO A 9 -15.85 3.29 26.30
CA PRO A 9 -16.19 4.15 25.17
C PRO A 9 -14.95 4.73 24.44
N HIS A 10 -13.84 4.95 25.17
CA HIS A 10 -12.59 5.40 24.56
C HIS A 10 -11.93 4.32 23.68
N MET A 11 -12.00 3.05 24.07
CA MET A 11 -11.50 1.93 23.25
C MET A 11 -12.36 1.75 22.00
N ALA A 12 -13.69 1.81 22.14
CA ALA A 12 -14.59 1.75 21.00
C ALA A 12 -14.30 2.88 19.99
N ALA A 13 -14.08 4.11 20.47
CA ALA A 13 -13.71 5.24 19.63
C ALA A 13 -12.37 5.01 18.90
N MET A 14 -11.35 4.49 19.57
CA MET A 14 -10.06 4.18 18.94
C MET A 14 -10.18 3.10 17.85
N ILE A 15 -10.92 2.03 18.10
CA ILE A 15 -11.14 0.96 17.13
C ILE A 15 -11.82 1.52 15.86
N VAL A 16 -12.86 2.34 16.05
CA VAL A 16 -13.55 2.99 14.92
C VAL A 16 -12.62 3.94 14.17
N ALA A 17 -11.84 4.75 14.88
CA ALA A 17 -10.90 5.68 14.26
C ALA A 17 -9.80 4.97 13.44
N VAL A 18 -9.25 3.88 13.97
CA VAL A 18 -8.26 3.06 13.26
C VAL A 18 -8.89 2.39 12.04
N GLY A 19 -10.08 1.81 12.18
CA GLY A 19 -10.81 1.18 11.08
C GLY A 19 -11.12 2.17 9.95
N LEU A 20 -11.57 3.38 10.28
CA LEU A 20 -11.82 4.44 9.31
C LEU A 20 -10.54 4.89 8.61
N THR A 21 -9.47 5.10 9.37
CA THR A 21 -8.16 5.47 8.80
C THR A 21 -7.66 4.41 7.83
N TYR A 22 -7.73 3.14 8.25
CA TYR A 22 -7.34 2.01 7.42
C TYR A 22 -8.16 1.96 6.13
N PHE A 23 -9.48 2.06 6.24
CA PHE A 23 -10.39 2.04 5.10
C PHE A 23 -10.10 3.18 4.11
N LEU A 24 -9.93 4.40 4.62
CA LEU A 24 -9.58 5.56 3.80
C LEU A 24 -8.22 5.38 3.11
N MET A 25 -7.21 4.85 3.81
CA MET A 25 -5.91 4.57 3.23
C MET A 25 -5.99 3.49 2.14
N SER A 26 -6.74 2.42 2.35
CA SER A 26 -6.93 1.36 1.35
C SER A 26 -7.58 1.89 0.07
N TRP A 27 -8.52 2.83 0.19
CA TRP A 27 -9.22 3.44 -0.96
C TRP A 27 -8.48 4.64 -1.56
N ALA A 28 -7.30 4.99 -1.05
CA ALA A 28 -6.56 6.17 -1.47
C ALA A 28 -6.21 6.19 -2.95
N THR A 29 -5.97 5.02 -3.55
CA THR A 29 -5.71 4.85 -4.98
C THR A 29 -6.81 5.43 -5.87
N VAL A 30 -8.03 5.61 -5.34
CA VAL A 30 -9.19 6.11 -6.07
C VAL A 30 -9.53 7.54 -5.63
N TRP A 31 -9.77 7.76 -4.34
CA TRP A 31 -10.28 9.06 -3.89
C TRP A 31 -9.21 10.16 -3.93
N TRP A 32 -7.94 9.84 -3.70
CA TRP A 32 -6.85 10.81 -3.73
C TRP A 32 -6.62 11.40 -5.12
N PRO A 33 -6.38 10.61 -6.18
CA PRO A 33 -6.24 11.15 -7.54
C PRO A 33 -7.53 11.78 -8.05
N ALA A 34 -8.71 11.30 -7.64
CA ALA A 34 -9.96 11.98 -7.94
C ALA A 34 -9.98 13.37 -7.30
N MET A 35 -9.64 13.51 -6.01
CA MET A 35 -9.57 14.83 -5.38
C MET A 35 -8.59 15.74 -6.13
N VAL A 36 -7.40 15.25 -6.50
CA VAL A 36 -6.41 16.05 -7.25
C VAL A 36 -6.92 16.46 -8.64
N ALA A 37 -7.58 15.56 -9.37
CA ALA A 37 -8.07 15.83 -10.72
C ALA A 37 -9.25 16.83 -10.76
N TYR A 38 -10.07 16.87 -9.69
CA TYR A 38 -11.29 17.68 -9.63
C TYR A 38 -11.17 18.96 -8.79
N ARG A 39 -10.15 19.08 -7.92
CA ARG A 39 -10.01 20.21 -6.96
C ARG A 39 -9.24 21.41 -7.52
N GLY A 40 -8.60 21.31 -8.68
CA GLY A 40 -7.87 22.41 -9.31
C GLY A 40 -8.77 23.38 -10.07
N GLY A 41 -8.53 24.69 -9.95
CA GLY A 41 -9.28 25.74 -10.69
C GLY A 41 -9.17 25.66 -12.22
N ARG A 42 -8.23 24.86 -12.74
CA ARG A 42 -8.22 24.37 -14.12
C ARG A 42 -8.55 22.87 -14.11
N LEU A 43 -9.65 22.51 -14.74
CA LEU A 43 -10.05 21.11 -14.92
C LEU A 43 -8.97 20.37 -15.73
N MET A 44 -8.43 19.29 -15.18
CA MET A 44 -7.45 18.46 -15.91
C MET A 44 -8.10 17.80 -17.13
N PRO A 45 -7.39 17.74 -18.28
CA PRO A 45 -7.87 16.99 -19.45
C PRO A 45 -7.99 15.51 -19.09
N ARG A 46 -9.02 14.82 -19.60
CA ARG A 46 -9.21 13.36 -19.45
C ARG A 46 -9.12 12.85 -17.99
N ARG A 47 -9.75 13.56 -17.04
CA ARG A 47 -9.76 13.26 -15.59
C ARG A 47 -10.02 11.81 -15.18
N PHE A 48 -10.93 11.12 -15.86
CA PHE A 48 -11.22 9.72 -15.56
C PHE A 48 -10.05 8.80 -15.91
N LEU A 49 -9.41 9.04 -17.06
CA LEU A 49 -8.21 8.30 -17.47
C LEU A 49 -7.05 8.55 -16.49
N PHE A 50 -6.90 9.77 -15.98
CA PHE A 50 -5.89 10.06 -14.96
C PHE A 50 -6.08 9.18 -13.71
N VAL A 51 -7.30 9.15 -13.16
CA VAL A 51 -7.62 8.34 -11.97
C VAL A 51 -7.38 6.85 -12.22
N VAL A 52 -7.83 6.34 -13.38
CA VAL A 52 -7.62 4.94 -13.76
C VAL A 52 -6.14 4.61 -13.89
N VAL A 53 -5.36 5.45 -14.55
CA VAL A 53 -3.91 5.23 -14.73
C VAL A 53 -3.18 5.26 -13.39
N VAL A 54 -3.51 6.21 -12.50
CA VAL A 54 -2.94 6.25 -11.15
C VAL A 54 -3.31 4.99 -10.37
N ALA A 55 -4.56 4.57 -10.41
CA ALA A 55 -5.01 3.36 -9.72
C ALA A 55 -4.27 2.12 -10.24
N CYS A 56 -4.22 1.91 -11.56
CA CYS A 56 -3.51 0.80 -12.19
C CYS A 56 -2.02 0.80 -11.85
N LEU A 57 -1.34 1.95 -11.92
CA LEU A 57 0.07 2.05 -11.57
C LEU A 57 0.31 1.77 -10.08
N SER A 58 -0.51 2.33 -9.20
CA SER A 58 -0.35 2.17 -7.76
C SER A 58 -0.59 0.72 -7.34
N TYR A 59 -1.67 0.10 -7.80
CA TYR A 59 -1.93 -1.32 -7.54
C TYR A 59 -0.91 -2.23 -8.22
N GLY A 60 -0.52 -1.94 -9.45
CA GLY A 60 0.44 -2.75 -10.20
C GLY A 60 1.82 -2.75 -9.56
N ILE A 61 2.39 -1.57 -9.26
CA ILE A 61 3.69 -1.44 -8.60
C ILE A 61 3.64 -2.08 -7.21
N PHE A 62 2.59 -1.81 -6.44
CA PHE A 62 2.45 -2.34 -5.10
C PHE A 62 2.33 -3.87 -5.10
N SER A 63 1.47 -4.43 -5.96
CA SER A 63 1.30 -5.88 -6.09
C SER A 63 2.59 -6.56 -6.56
N PHE A 64 3.30 -5.95 -7.51
CA PHE A 64 4.58 -6.45 -7.98
C PHE A 64 5.64 -6.46 -6.87
N LEU A 65 5.75 -5.37 -6.10
CA LEU A 65 6.70 -5.28 -4.98
C LEU A 65 6.37 -6.30 -3.89
N LEU A 66 5.10 -6.44 -3.52
CA LEU A 66 4.67 -7.45 -2.56
C LEU A 66 4.99 -8.85 -3.07
N PHE A 67 4.64 -9.15 -4.32
CA PHE A 67 4.93 -10.44 -4.91
C PHE A 67 6.43 -10.73 -4.90
N ALA A 68 7.27 -9.79 -5.34
CA ALA A 68 8.71 -9.96 -5.35
C ALA A 68 9.26 -10.20 -3.94
N LEU A 69 8.79 -9.45 -2.94
CA LEU A 69 9.26 -9.55 -1.56
C LEU A 69 8.83 -10.87 -0.89
N PHE A 70 7.55 -11.22 -0.99
CA PHE A 70 7.01 -12.48 -0.43
C PHE A 70 7.61 -13.69 -1.14
N PHE A 71 7.77 -13.64 -2.46
CA PHE A 71 8.41 -14.71 -3.21
C PHE A 71 9.85 -14.92 -2.74
N LEU A 72 10.64 -13.85 -2.58
CA LEU A 72 12.00 -13.96 -2.07
C LEU A 72 12.06 -14.54 -0.63
N ALA A 73 11.15 -14.08 0.23
CA ALA A 73 11.06 -14.54 1.61
C ALA A 73 10.73 -16.05 1.68
N GLU A 74 9.73 -16.48 0.91
CA GLU A 74 9.32 -17.89 0.80
C GLU A 74 10.44 -18.77 0.22
N MET A 75 11.11 -18.31 -0.84
CA MET A 75 12.27 -19.01 -1.40
C MET A 75 13.38 -19.19 -0.37
N TYR A 76 13.68 -18.15 0.41
CA TYR A 76 14.67 -18.24 1.48
C TYR A 76 14.23 -19.24 2.57
N ALA A 77 12.98 -19.15 3.02
CA ALA A 77 12.44 -19.98 4.08
C ALA A 77 12.39 -21.47 3.69
N MET A 78 12.04 -21.79 2.44
CA MET A 78 11.92 -23.16 1.95
C MET A 78 13.27 -23.79 1.58
N PHE A 79 14.17 -23.04 0.92
CA PHE A 79 15.37 -23.63 0.33
C PHE A 79 16.66 -23.34 1.09
N VAL A 80 16.78 -22.15 1.70
CA VAL A 80 18.06 -21.67 2.28
C VAL A 80 18.11 -21.90 3.79
N ALA A 81 17.05 -21.53 4.50
CA ALA A 81 17.00 -21.64 5.96
C ALA A 81 17.18 -23.08 6.49
N PRO A 82 16.55 -24.13 5.91
CA PRO A 82 16.72 -25.50 6.42
C PRO A 82 18.15 -26.03 6.24
N GLN A 83 18.85 -25.56 5.21
CA GLN A 83 20.24 -25.94 4.94
C GLN A 83 21.20 -25.28 5.94
N LEU A 84 20.96 -24.01 6.27
CA LEU A 84 21.72 -23.28 7.30
C LEU A 84 21.58 -23.91 8.69
N ASP A 85 20.36 -24.31 9.06
CA ASP A 85 20.10 -24.99 10.33
C ASP A 85 20.80 -26.37 10.39
N ARG A 86 20.81 -27.13 9.28
CA ARG A 86 21.54 -28.42 9.20
C ARG A 86 23.05 -28.26 9.32
N LEU A 87 23.60 -27.14 8.86
CA LEU A 87 25.02 -26.81 8.95
C LEU A 87 25.41 -26.21 10.32
N GLY A 88 24.47 -26.09 11.26
CA GLY A 88 24.71 -25.54 12.59
C GLY A 88 25.00 -24.04 12.60
N HIS A 89 24.75 -23.32 11.50
CA HIS A 89 25.00 -21.89 11.41
C HIS A 89 23.81 -21.07 11.96
N PRO A 90 23.98 -20.32 13.06
CA PRO A 90 22.88 -19.57 13.69
C PRO A 90 22.39 -18.37 12.87
N ALA A 91 23.08 -18.01 11.79
CA ALA A 91 22.77 -16.86 10.93
C ALA A 91 21.42 -16.98 10.19
N GLY A 92 20.85 -18.18 10.05
CA GLY A 92 19.52 -18.37 9.45
C GLY A 92 18.35 -17.91 10.34
N ARG A 93 18.54 -17.93 11.67
CA ARG A 93 17.49 -17.62 12.66
C ARG A 93 17.00 -16.16 12.66
N PRO A 94 17.87 -15.12 12.61
CA PRO A 94 17.39 -13.75 12.59
C PRO A 94 16.60 -13.41 11.30
N VAL A 95 17.00 -13.96 10.15
CA VAL A 95 16.28 -13.73 8.88
C VAL A 95 14.90 -14.37 8.91
N LEU A 96 14.79 -15.61 9.39
CA LEU A 96 13.51 -16.27 9.65
C LEU A 96 12.62 -15.49 10.62
N ALA A 97 13.19 -14.90 11.67
CA ALA A 97 12.43 -14.09 12.62
C ALA A 97 11.86 -12.82 11.95
N VAL A 98 12.62 -12.17 11.09
CA VAL A 98 12.15 -11.02 10.29
C VAL A 98 11.04 -11.44 9.32
N ILE A 99 11.20 -12.57 8.63
CA ILE A 99 10.17 -13.09 7.71
C ILE A 99 8.85 -13.34 8.45
N ARG A 100 8.89 -14.06 9.58
CA ARG A 100 7.71 -14.34 10.40
C ARG A 100 7.08 -13.07 10.98
N PHE A 101 7.89 -12.10 11.39
CA PHE A 101 7.40 -10.81 11.84
C PHE A 101 6.65 -10.10 10.70
N LEU A 102 7.20 -10.13 9.49
CA LEU A 102 6.56 -9.55 8.32
C LEU A 102 5.24 -10.26 8.01
N GLU A 103 5.22 -11.59 7.98
CA GLU A 103 4.00 -12.39 7.77
C GLU A 103 2.89 -12.09 8.78
N HIS A 104 3.25 -11.73 10.01
CA HIS A 104 2.27 -11.44 11.05
C HIS A 104 1.76 -9.99 11.03
N TYR A 105 2.63 -9.02 10.69
CA TYR A 105 2.33 -7.59 10.79
C TYR A 105 2.24 -6.85 9.46
N TRP A 106 2.37 -7.53 8.32
CA TRP A 106 2.31 -6.91 6.98
C TRP A 106 1.05 -6.05 6.77
N TRP A 107 -0.10 -6.50 7.28
CA TRP A 107 -1.38 -5.79 7.16
C TRP A 107 -1.36 -4.37 7.78
N LEU A 108 -0.54 -4.11 8.80
CA LEU A 108 -0.37 -2.76 9.38
C LEU A 108 0.40 -1.82 8.45
N VAL A 109 1.37 -2.36 7.71
CA VAL A 109 2.29 -1.58 6.87
C VAL A 109 1.70 -1.36 5.48
N LEU A 110 0.85 -2.27 5.01
CA LEU A 110 0.22 -2.25 3.69
C LEU A 110 -0.50 -0.93 3.36
N PRO A 111 -1.53 -0.46 4.11
CA PRO A 111 -2.26 0.75 3.74
C PRO A 111 -1.39 2.02 3.72
N PRO A 112 -0.51 2.27 4.72
CA PRO A 112 0.41 3.40 4.67
C PRO A 112 1.32 3.37 3.44
N LEU A 113 1.84 2.19 3.09
CA LEU A 113 2.76 2.04 1.96
C LEU A 113 2.03 2.20 0.61
N LEU A 114 0.80 1.68 0.50
CA LEU A 114 -0.07 1.92 -0.65
C LEU A 114 -0.45 3.40 -0.79
N PHE A 115 -0.79 4.06 0.32
CA PHE A 115 -1.08 5.48 0.36
C PHE A 115 0.12 6.30 -0.10
N ALA A 116 1.31 6.03 0.43
CA ALA A 116 2.54 6.69 0.04
C ALA A 116 2.83 6.52 -1.45
N ALA A 117 2.77 5.28 -1.97
CA ALA A 117 2.96 5.00 -3.40
C ALA A 117 1.96 5.79 -4.26
N THR A 118 0.68 5.76 -3.90
CA THR A 118 -0.39 6.51 -4.57
C THR A 118 -0.09 8.01 -4.57
N PHE A 119 0.31 8.57 -3.43
CA PHE A 119 0.64 9.98 -3.28
C PHE A 119 1.79 10.37 -4.21
N PHE A 120 2.87 9.60 -4.21
CA PHE A 120 4.04 9.84 -5.08
C PHE A 120 3.68 9.74 -6.56
N ILE A 121 2.95 8.70 -6.96
CA ILE A 121 2.52 8.49 -8.36
C ILE A 121 1.60 9.64 -8.80
N THR A 122 0.59 9.96 -8.00
CA THR A 122 -0.36 11.04 -8.29
C THR A 122 0.37 12.37 -8.47
N ARG A 123 1.30 12.72 -7.57
CA ARG A 123 2.06 13.97 -7.63
C ARG A 123 2.98 14.03 -8.86
N LYS A 124 3.63 12.92 -9.20
CA LYS A 124 4.51 12.86 -10.37
C LYS A 124 3.70 12.94 -11.67
N LEU A 125 2.60 12.21 -11.74
CA LEU A 125 1.77 12.14 -12.94
C LEU A 125 0.98 13.44 -13.16
N SER A 126 0.45 14.07 -12.12
CA SER A 126 -0.31 15.32 -12.23
C SER A 126 0.51 16.44 -12.90
N SER A 127 1.81 16.51 -12.59
CA SER A 127 2.73 17.51 -13.16
C SER A 127 3.02 17.34 -14.66
N ARG A 128 2.78 16.14 -15.20
CA ARG A 128 3.09 15.78 -16.60
C ARG A 128 1.85 15.45 -17.42
N TRP A 129 0.69 15.37 -16.78
CA TRP A 129 -0.52 14.80 -17.38
C TRP A 129 -0.99 15.55 -18.62
N GLU A 130 -0.95 16.89 -18.60
CA GLU A 130 -1.32 17.71 -19.76
C GLU A 130 -0.43 17.40 -20.97
N LYS A 131 0.89 17.29 -20.77
CA LYS A 131 1.84 16.91 -21.84
C LYS A 131 1.58 15.51 -22.38
N ILE A 132 1.23 14.56 -21.49
CA ILE A 132 0.88 13.19 -21.89
C ILE A 132 -0.40 13.18 -22.73
N CYS A 133 -1.42 13.95 -22.34
CA CYS A 133 -2.65 14.05 -23.11
C CYS A 133 -2.41 14.64 -24.50
N VAL A 134 -1.62 15.72 -24.59
CA VAL A 134 -1.25 16.33 -25.87
C VAL A 134 -0.48 15.35 -26.77
N ALA A 135 0.46 14.59 -26.21
CA ALA A 135 1.21 13.58 -26.97
C ALA A 135 0.36 12.38 -27.44
N LEU A 136 -0.77 12.11 -26.78
CA LEU A 136 -1.73 11.06 -27.18
C LEU A 136 -2.73 11.55 -28.24
N GLU A 137 -2.78 12.85 -28.52
CA GLU A 137 -3.67 13.49 -29.50
C GLU A 137 -2.95 13.87 -30.81
N GLY A 138 -1.61 13.78 -30.84
CA GLY A 138 -0.79 13.91 -32.06
C GLY A 138 -0.61 12.58 -32.78
#